data_AF-A0A935AYA7-F1
#
_entry.id   AF-A0A935AYA7-F1
#
_cell.length_a   1.000
_cell.length_b   1.000
_cell.length_c   1.000
_cell.angle_alpha   90.00
_cell.angle_beta   90.00
_cell.angle_gamma   90.00
#
_symmetry.space_group_name_H-M   'P 1'
#
loop_
_entity.id
_entity.type
_entity.pdbx_description
1 polymer ?
#
loop_
_entity_poly.entity_id
_entity_poly.type
_entity_poly.pdbx_seq_one_letter_code
_entity_poly.pdbx_strand_id
1 'polypeptide(L)'
;MVIVAAHVALVLVGAIVVGNAATAAEVPVWRQFAATAPFWAVALVGTVRLVGRGISSPRVDAARVDAARVDAASGGPVGMVDALGLRPPSGWRVGALDVLGAAAGGVVAQLVLIPAVYAPLLRLFDTSSDALEKPARELVAAATSPTDRVLLTVMVCVMAPLVEELLYRWVLFTPLARRSAAGAIAITAVVFGAAHFQPLQFVGLALLGVFNAVLVARRGWLGPAIASHVAFNLATLIVLWLA
;
A
#
# COMPACT_ATOMS: atom_id res chain seq x y z
N MET A 1 5.43 -4.93 -15.16
CA MET A 1 6.74 -4.28 -15.38
C MET A 1 6.61 -2.75 -15.44
N VAL A 2 5.85 -2.17 -16.38
CA VAL A 2 5.70 -0.69 -16.49
C VAL A 2 5.16 -0.01 -15.22
N ILE A 3 4.16 -0.57 -14.54
CA ILE A 3 3.54 0.07 -13.35
C ILE A 3 4.47 0.01 -12.13
N VAL A 4 5.17 -1.12 -11.92
CA VAL A 4 6.17 -1.26 -10.85
C VAL A 4 7.38 -0.36 -11.12
N ALA A 5 7.81 -0.26 -12.38
CA ALA A 5 8.85 0.68 -12.79
C ALA A 5 8.41 2.14 -12.60
N ALA A 6 7.13 2.47 -12.83
CA ALA A 6 6.57 3.79 -12.57
C ALA A 6 6.49 4.11 -11.07
N HIS A 7 6.19 3.13 -10.22
CA HIS A 7 6.22 3.31 -8.76
C HIS A 7 7.64 3.53 -8.25
N VAL A 8 8.60 2.73 -8.73
CA VAL A 8 10.02 2.93 -8.44
C VAL A 8 10.50 4.30 -8.94
N ALA A 9 10.15 4.69 -10.16
CA ALA A 9 10.45 6.02 -10.68
C ALA A 9 9.78 7.12 -9.87
N LEU A 10 8.58 6.90 -9.34
CA LEU A 10 7.91 7.86 -8.46
C LEU A 10 8.67 8.04 -7.15
N VAL A 11 9.03 6.96 -6.47
CA VAL A 11 9.76 7.05 -5.20
C VAL A 11 11.14 7.69 -5.45
N LEU A 12 11.78 7.40 -6.57
CA LEU A 12 13.03 8.04 -6.97
C LEU A 12 12.84 9.53 -7.31
N VAL A 13 11.79 9.92 -8.04
CA VAL A 13 11.50 11.33 -8.36
C VAL A 13 11.08 12.11 -7.12
N GLY A 14 10.28 11.51 -6.24
CA GLY A 14 9.96 12.06 -4.93
C GLY A 14 11.21 12.22 -4.06
N ALA A 15 12.09 11.23 -4.04
CA ALA A 15 13.38 11.29 -3.37
C ALA A 15 14.34 12.31 -4.01
N ILE A 16 14.23 12.63 -5.30
CA ILE A 16 15.02 13.69 -5.96
C ILE A 16 14.46 15.09 -5.61
N VAL A 17 13.14 15.25 -5.57
CA VAL A 17 12.48 16.51 -5.17
C VAL A 17 12.71 16.80 -3.68
N VAL A 18 12.72 15.77 -2.84
CA VAL A 18 12.95 15.87 -1.38
C VAL A 18 14.45 15.85 -1.03
N GLY A 19 15.26 15.07 -1.76
CA GLY A 19 16.69 14.85 -1.49
C GLY A 19 17.58 16.07 -1.77
N ASN A 20 17.08 17.06 -2.50
CA ASN A 20 17.63 18.40 -2.43
C ASN A 20 17.02 19.11 -1.21
N ALA A 21 17.57 18.84 -0.02
CA ALA A 21 17.09 19.36 1.26
C ALA A 21 16.97 20.90 1.29
N ALA A 22 17.72 21.60 0.43
CA ALA A 22 17.61 23.05 0.24
C ALA A 22 16.29 23.51 -0.41
N THR A 23 15.60 22.65 -1.20
CA THR A 23 14.34 23.00 -1.88
C THR A 23 13.10 22.38 -1.25
N ALA A 24 13.23 21.27 -0.50
CA ALA A 24 12.08 20.56 0.07
C ALA A 24 11.31 21.39 1.12
N ALA A 25 12.01 22.25 1.86
CA ALA A 25 11.40 23.18 2.82
C ALA A 25 10.67 24.36 2.13
N GLU A 26 11.00 24.66 0.87
CA GLU A 26 10.44 25.78 0.12
C GLU A 26 9.27 25.38 -0.79
N VAL A 27 9.15 24.09 -1.12
CA VAL A 27 8.12 23.59 -2.04
C VAL A 27 6.86 23.18 -1.26
N PRO A 28 5.72 23.86 -1.45
CA PRO A 28 4.47 23.51 -0.78
C PRO A 28 4.07 22.06 -1.02
N VAL A 29 3.49 21.42 0.00
CA VAL A 29 3.08 20.02 0.01
C VAL A 29 2.25 19.64 -1.23
N TRP A 30 1.32 20.50 -1.66
CA TRP A 30 0.50 20.25 -2.86
C TRP A 30 1.32 20.16 -4.16
N ARG A 31 2.45 20.88 -4.29
CA ARG A 31 3.33 20.79 -5.47
C ARG A 31 4.12 19.50 -5.48
N GLN A 32 4.58 19.06 -4.30
CA GLN A 32 5.23 17.76 -4.16
C GLN A 32 4.27 16.65 -4.62
N PHE A 33 2.99 16.72 -4.22
CA PHE A 33 1.98 15.79 -4.70
C PHE A 33 1.61 15.94 -6.18
N ALA A 34 1.49 17.17 -6.69
CA ALA A 34 1.22 17.39 -8.11
C ALA A 34 2.31 16.78 -9.01
N ALA A 35 3.58 16.84 -8.57
CA ALA A 35 4.68 16.17 -9.28
C ALA A 35 4.51 14.64 -9.34
N THR A 36 3.77 14.05 -8.40
CA THR A 36 3.45 12.61 -8.39
C THR A 36 2.22 12.25 -9.23
N ALA A 37 1.43 13.21 -9.70
CA ALA A 37 0.21 13.00 -10.48
C ALA A 37 0.37 12.06 -11.70
N PRO A 38 1.46 12.13 -12.49
CA PRO A 38 1.68 11.20 -13.59
C PRO A 38 1.75 9.73 -13.16
N PHE A 39 2.33 9.44 -11.99
CA PHE A 39 2.35 8.10 -11.44
C PHE A 39 0.94 7.60 -11.13
N TRP A 40 0.15 8.40 -10.41
CA TRP A 40 -1.21 8.02 -10.03
C TRP A 40 -2.08 7.75 -11.26
N ALA A 41 -1.94 8.58 -12.29
CA ALA A 41 -2.61 8.37 -13.57
C ALA A 41 -2.18 7.06 -14.25
N VAL A 42 -0.87 6.78 -14.33
CA VAL A 42 -0.34 5.55 -14.92
C VAL A 42 -0.75 4.31 -14.12
N ALA A 43 -0.73 4.37 -12.79
CA ALA A 43 -1.14 3.28 -11.91
C ALA A 43 -2.63 2.95 -12.11
N LEU A 44 -3.48 3.97 -12.14
CA LEU A 44 -4.92 3.81 -12.37
C LEU A 44 -5.22 3.27 -13.78
N VAL A 45 -4.72 3.94 -14.82
CA VAL A 45 -4.96 3.54 -16.23
C VAL A 45 -4.37 2.15 -16.51
N GLY A 46 -3.17 1.89 -15.99
CA GLY A 46 -2.51 0.59 -16.11
C GLY A 46 -3.33 -0.52 -15.47
N THR A 47 -3.86 -0.29 -14.27
CA THR A 47 -4.69 -1.29 -13.58
C THR A 47 -5.99 -1.56 -14.34
N VAL A 48 -6.70 -0.51 -14.78
CA VAL A 48 -7.93 -0.65 -15.59
C VAL A 48 -7.67 -1.46 -16.87
N ARG A 49 -6.55 -1.21 -17.56
CA ARG A 49 -6.18 -1.97 -18.76
C ARG A 49 -5.84 -3.42 -18.48
N LEU A 50 -5.22 -3.72 -17.34
CA LEU A 50 -4.90 -5.10 -16.94
C LEU A 50 -6.18 -5.88 -16.61
N VAL A 51 -7.12 -5.23 -15.93
CA VAL A 51 -8.46 -5.78 -15.69
C VAL A 51 -9.18 -6.06 -17.01
N GLY A 52 -9.18 -5.12 -17.96
CA GLY A 52 -9.75 -5.32 -19.29
C GLY A 52 -9.07 -6.45 -20.10
N ARG A 53 -7.87 -6.87 -19.72
CA ARG A 53 -7.14 -8.03 -20.29
C ARG A 53 -7.38 -9.34 -19.54
N GLY A 54 -8.31 -9.36 -18.58
CA GLY A 54 -8.70 -10.56 -17.85
C GLY A 54 -7.84 -10.88 -16.62
N ILE A 55 -7.01 -9.95 -16.12
CA ILE A 55 -6.38 -10.09 -14.81
C ILE A 55 -7.44 -9.77 -13.75
N SER A 56 -7.99 -10.83 -13.16
CA SER A 56 -9.02 -10.76 -12.11
C SER A 56 -8.47 -11.26 -10.76
N SER A 57 -9.26 -11.23 -9.68
CA SER A 57 -8.73 -11.56 -8.35
C SER A 57 -8.11 -12.96 -8.32
N PRO A 58 -7.12 -13.22 -7.42
CA PRO A 58 -6.51 -14.54 -7.30
C PRO A 58 -7.53 -15.66 -7.07
N ARG A 59 -8.69 -15.32 -6.47
CA ARG A 59 -9.80 -16.27 -6.24
C ARG A 59 -10.87 -16.24 -7.31
N VAL A 60 -11.04 -15.12 -8.04
CA VAL A 60 -11.95 -15.09 -9.18
C VAL A 60 -11.48 -16.11 -10.22
N ASP A 61 -10.18 -16.29 -10.44
CA ASP A 61 -9.68 -17.38 -11.30
C ASP A 61 -9.90 -18.78 -10.70
N ALA A 62 -9.80 -18.93 -9.38
CA ALA A 62 -10.05 -20.21 -8.70
C ALA A 62 -11.54 -20.61 -8.72
N ALA A 63 -12.45 -19.64 -8.80
CA ALA A 63 -13.90 -19.85 -8.87
C ALA A 63 -14.47 -19.80 -10.31
N ARG A 64 -13.72 -19.29 -11.29
CA ARG A 64 -14.17 -19.10 -12.69
C ARG A 64 -13.79 -20.20 -13.68
N VAL A 65 -13.57 -21.43 -13.23
CA VAL A 65 -13.67 -22.55 -14.20
C VAL A 65 -15.14 -22.77 -14.63
N ASP A 66 -16.14 -22.39 -13.81
CA ASP A 66 -17.56 -22.63 -14.16
C ASP A 66 -18.44 -21.39 -14.41
N ALA A 67 -18.04 -20.18 -13.97
CA ALA A 67 -18.90 -18.99 -14.05
C ALA A 67 -18.55 -17.99 -15.19
N ALA A 68 -17.56 -18.30 -16.04
CA ALA A 68 -16.94 -17.36 -16.99
C ALA A 68 -17.78 -16.98 -18.23
N ARG A 69 -19.13 -17.07 -18.17
CA ARG A 69 -20.02 -16.63 -19.26
C ARG A 69 -20.93 -15.45 -18.93
N VAL A 70 -20.89 -14.92 -17.71
CA VAL A 70 -21.78 -13.81 -17.33
C VAL A 70 -20.93 -12.66 -16.77
N ASP A 71 -21.16 -11.45 -17.27
CA ASP A 71 -20.74 -10.14 -16.74
C ASP A 71 -19.46 -9.44 -17.24
N ALA A 72 -18.68 -10.00 -18.17
CA ALA A 72 -17.65 -9.17 -18.84
C ALA A 72 -18.23 -8.08 -19.78
N ALA A 73 -19.56 -8.06 -19.97
CA ALA A 73 -20.26 -7.15 -20.88
C ALA A 73 -20.92 -5.92 -20.22
N SER A 74 -20.83 -5.73 -18.90
CA SER A 74 -21.63 -4.70 -18.22
C SER A 74 -21.02 -3.29 -18.15
N GLY A 75 -19.75 -3.10 -18.55
CA GLY A 75 -19.11 -1.78 -18.87
C GLY A 75 -19.20 -0.63 -17.85
N GLY A 76 -19.90 -0.81 -16.72
CA GLY A 76 -20.29 0.24 -15.79
C GLY A 76 -19.41 0.29 -14.54
N PRO A 77 -19.57 1.33 -13.71
CA PRO A 77 -18.73 1.58 -12.54
C PRO A 77 -18.74 0.41 -11.53
N VAL A 78 -19.86 -0.32 -11.41
CA VAL A 78 -19.98 -1.48 -10.52
C VAL A 78 -19.08 -2.63 -10.97
N GLY A 79 -19.08 -2.97 -12.26
CA GLY A 79 -18.23 -4.04 -12.80
C GLY A 79 -16.74 -3.75 -12.66
N MET A 80 -16.34 -2.47 -12.73
CA MET A 80 -14.95 -2.06 -12.47
C MET A 80 -14.53 -2.31 -11.02
N VAL A 81 -15.38 -1.97 -10.04
CA VAL A 81 -15.08 -2.14 -8.60
C VAL A 81 -14.88 -3.61 -8.25
N ASP A 82 -15.73 -4.49 -8.80
CA ASP A 82 -15.62 -5.93 -8.61
C ASP A 82 -14.36 -6.47 -9.30
N ALA A 83 -14.06 -5.99 -10.50
CA ALA A 83 -12.90 -6.41 -11.27
C ALA A 83 -11.57 -5.83 -10.74
N LEU A 84 -11.60 -4.86 -9.83
CA LEU A 84 -10.43 -4.40 -9.06
C LEU A 84 -10.31 -5.11 -7.70
N GLY A 85 -11.28 -5.98 -7.34
CA GLY A 85 -11.30 -6.66 -6.05
C GLY A 85 -11.52 -5.75 -4.85
N LEU A 86 -12.13 -4.58 -5.08
CA LEU A 86 -12.45 -3.62 -4.03
C LEU A 86 -13.71 -4.02 -3.26
N ARG A 87 -14.46 -4.98 -3.78
CA ARG A 87 -15.62 -5.59 -3.13
C ARG A 87 -15.37 -7.05 -2.79
N PRO A 88 -16.01 -7.54 -1.73
CA PRO A 88 -15.93 -8.95 -1.40
C PRO A 88 -16.61 -9.82 -2.45
N PRO A 89 -16.17 -11.09 -2.61
CA PRO A 89 -16.82 -12.01 -3.54
C PRO A 89 -18.29 -12.22 -3.21
N SER A 90 -19.13 -12.41 -4.23
CA SER A 90 -20.56 -12.69 -4.04
C SER A 90 -20.76 -13.93 -3.14
N GLY A 91 -21.70 -13.83 -2.20
CA GLY A 91 -21.99 -14.89 -1.22
C GLY A 91 -21.12 -14.88 0.05
N TRP A 92 -20.08 -14.05 0.13
CA TRP A 92 -19.34 -13.87 1.38
C TRP A 92 -20.13 -12.95 2.32
N ARG A 93 -20.42 -13.42 3.54
CA ARG A 93 -20.88 -12.55 4.63
C ARG A 93 -19.67 -11.80 5.19
N VAL A 94 -19.27 -10.74 4.51
CA VAL A 94 -18.20 -9.87 5.03
C VAL A 94 -18.79 -9.00 6.12
N GLY A 95 -18.38 -9.26 7.35
CA GLY A 95 -18.78 -8.47 8.50
C GLY A 95 -17.88 -7.24 8.62
N ALA A 96 -18.41 -6.15 9.18
CA ALA A 96 -17.60 -5.01 9.62
C ALA A 96 -16.41 -5.47 10.50
N LEU A 97 -16.57 -6.56 11.24
CA LEU A 97 -15.54 -7.18 12.07
C LEU A 97 -14.30 -7.65 11.29
N ASP A 98 -14.42 -8.07 10.03
CA ASP A 98 -13.25 -8.48 9.24
C ASP A 98 -12.37 -7.26 8.89
N VAL A 99 -13.02 -6.15 8.54
CA VAL A 99 -12.34 -4.89 8.21
C VAL A 99 -11.79 -4.23 9.47
N LEU A 100 -12.59 -4.18 10.54
CA LEU A 100 -12.18 -3.65 11.84
C LEU A 100 -11.05 -4.47 12.47
N GLY A 101 -11.12 -5.81 12.38
CA GLY A 101 -10.06 -6.68 12.87
C GLY A 101 -8.76 -6.50 12.09
N ALA A 102 -8.83 -6.30 10.77
CA ALA A 102 -7.65 -6.01 9.96
C ALA A 102 -7.06 -4.62 10.26
N ALA A 103 -7.91 -3.60 10.43
CA ALA A 103 -7.49 -2.27 10.87
C ALA A 103 -6.81 -2.32 12.25
N ALA A 104 -7.42 -3.02 13.22
CA ALA A 104 -6.83 -3.24 14.54
C ALA A 104 -5.48 -3.97 14.43
N GLY A 105 -5.39 -4.97 13.56
CA GLY A 105 -4.12 -5.65 13.25
C GLY A 105 -3.06 -4.70 12.70
N GLY A 106 -3.43 -3.74 11.84
CA GLY A 106 -2.54 -2.69 11.35
C GLY A 106 -2.02 -1.77 12.47
N VAL A 107 -2.92 -1.34 13.37
CA VAL A 107 -2.53 -0.54 14.56
C VAL A 107 -1.59 -1.33 15.48
N VAL A 108 -1.92 -2.58 15.78
CA VAL A 108 -1.08 -3.45 16.62
C VAL A 108 0.26 -3.72 15.95
N ALA A 109 0.28 -3.92 14.63
CA ALA A 109 1.52 -4.06 13.89
C ALA A 109 2.40 -2.83 14.08
N GLN A 110 1.84 -1.62 13.88
CA GLN A 110 2.60 -0.38 14.02
C GLN A 110 3.06 -0.09 15.44
N LEU A 111 2.19 -0.23 16.45
CA LEU A 111 2.48 0.20 17.81
C LEU A 111 3.18 -0.85 18.67
N VAL A 112 3.13 -2.13 18.27
CA VAL A 112 3.68 -3.23 19.07
C VAL A 112 4.69 -4.05 18.27
N LEU A 113 4.28 -4.62 17.13
CA LEU A 113 5.15 -5.53 16.38
C LEU A 113 6.39 -4.82 15.84
N ILE A 114 6.22 -3.65 15.22
CA ILE A 114 7.32 -2.86 14.65
C ILE A 114 8.33 -2.49 15.75
N PRO A 115 7.95 -1.83 16.87
CA PRO A 115 8.87 -1.59 17.98
C PRO A 115 9.53 -2.85 18.52
N ALA A 116 8.78 -3.94 18.68
CA ALA A 116 9.32 -5.21 19.20
C ALA A 116 10.37 -5.83 18.27
N VAL A 117 10.19 -5.74 16.95
CA VAL A 117 11.15 -6.22 15.95
C VAL A 117 12.35 -5.30 15.84
N TYR A 118 12.15 -3.98 15.87
CA TYR A 118 13.25 -3.03 15.72
C TYR A 118 14.08 -2.87 16.99
N ALA A 119 13.53 -3.07 18.19
CA ALA A 119 14.29 -2.99 19.43
C ALA A 119 15.58 -3.85 19.44
N PRO A 120 15.57 -5.14 19.06
CA PRO A 120 16.80 -5.92 18.93
C PRO A 120 17.63 -5.54 17.68
N LEU A 121 17.00 -5.19 16.56
CA LEU A 121 17.73 -4.84 15.33
C LEU A 121 18.54 -3.54 15.51
N LEU A 122 17.96 -2.52 16.12
CA LEU A 122 18.62 -1.24 16.40
C LEU A 122 19.83 -1.43 17.31
N ARG A 123 19.75 -2.32 18.31
CA ARG A 123 20.90 -2.70 19.15
C ARG A 123 21.96 -3.46 18.37
N LEU A 124 21.56 -4.35 17.46
CA LEU A 124 22.49 -5.13 16.65
C LEU A 124 23.27 -4.27 15.65
N PHE A 125 22.62 -3.26 15.07
CA PHE A 125 23.19 -2.36 14.08
C PHE A 125 23.72 -1.04 14.66
N ASP A 126 23.82 -0.93 15.98
CA ASP A 126 24.29 0.28 16.70
C ASP A 126 23.65 1.57 16.17
N THR A 127 22.33 1.56 16.05
CA THR A 127 21.54 2.61 15.40
C THR A 127 20.38 3.03 16.31
N SER A 128 19.92 4.28 16.19
CA SER A 128 18.82 4.82 16.99
C SER A 128 17.46 4.72 16.30
N SER A 129 16.38 4.75 17.10
CA SER A 129 15.01 4.92 16.61
C SER A 129 14.84 6.23 15.83
N ASP A 130 15.61 7.26 16.15
CA ASP A 130 15.56 8.55 15.45
C ASP A 130 15.93 8.39 13.98
N ALA A 131 16.94 7.55 13.66
CA ALA A 131 17.33 7.27 12.29
C ALA A 131 16.24 6.53 11.50
N LEU A 132 15.47 5.65 12.17
CA LEU A 132 14.34 4.94 11.58
C LEU A 132 13.18 5.89 11.25
N GLU A 133 12.87 6.80 12.16
CA GLU A 133 11.74 7.72 12.07
C GLU A 133 12.04 8.98 11.24
N LYS A 134 13.31 9.33 11.05
CA LYS A 134 13.74 10.57 10.39
C LYS A 134 12.99 10.86 9.09
N PRO A 135 12.86 9.92 8.12
CA PRO A 135 12.14 10.23 6.87
C PRO A 135 10.66 10.57 7.09
N ALA A 136 10.01 9.92 8.05
CA ALA A 136 8.61 10.19 8.37
C ALA A 136 8.48 11.54 9.11
N ARG A 137 9.40 11.86 10.01
CA ARG A 137 9.46 13.16 10.71
C ARG A 137 9.69 14.32 9.74
N GLU A 138 10.59 14.17 8.77
CA GLU A 138 10.85 15.17 7.74
C GLU A 138 9.60 15.41 6.87
N LEU A 139 8.90 14.33 6.48
CA LEU A 139 7.66 14.43 5.72
C LEU A 139 6.55 15.15 6.50
N VAL A 140 6.40 14.85 7.79
CA VAL A 140 5.43 15.51 8.68
C VAL A 140 5.81 16.98 8.92
N ALA A 141 7.10 17.27 9.10
CA ALA A 141 7.61 18.64 9.29
C ALA A 141 7.36 19.55 8.07
N ALA A 142 7.31 18.98 6.85
CA ALA A 142 6.99 19.74 5.64
C ALA A 142 5.53 20.25 5.61
N ALA A 143 4.61 19.66 6.38
CA ALA A 143 3.21 20.05 6.44
C ALA A 143 2.95 21.11 7.53
N THR A 144 3.28 22.36 7.20
CA THR A 144 3.29 23.49 8.15
C THR A 144 1.90 24.07 8.44
N SER A 145 0.98 24.07 7.47
CA SER A 145 -0.38 24.60 7.63
C SER A 145 -1.43 23.51 7.93
N PRO A 146 -2.59 23.83 8.54
CA PRO A 146 -3.68 22.85 8.74
C PRO A 146 -4.12 22.18 7.44
N THR A 147 -4.15 22.93 6.34
CA THR A 147 -4.47 22.40 5.01
C THR A 147 -3.43 21.39 4.55
N ASP A 148 -2.13 21.66 4.75
CA ASP A 148 -1.07 20.72 4.40
C ASP A 148 -1.17 19.42 5.21
N ARG A 149 -1.52 19.51 6.51
CA ARG A 149 -1.71 18.31 7.34
C ARG A 149 -2.87 17.46 6.87
N VAL A 150 -4.00 18.07 6.49
CA VAL A 150 -5.14 17.36 5.91
C VAL A 150 -4.74 16.69 4.60
N LEU A 151 -4.08 17.43 3.70
CA LEU A 151 -3.60 16.89 2.42
C LEU A 151 -2.62 15.74 2.62
N LEU A 152 -1.63 15.90 3.50
CA LEU A 152 -0.65 14.87 3.84
C LEU A 152 -1.35 13.62 4.38
N THR A 153 -2.32 13.80 5.29
CA THR A 153 -3.08 12.68 5.89
C THR A 153 -3.86 11.93 4.83
N VAL A 154 -4.59 12.62 3.96
CA VAL A 154 -5.35 11.96 2.87
C VAL A 154 -4.41 11.22 1.93
N MET A 155 -3.28 11.82 1.58
CA MET A 155 -2.35 11.19 0.64
C MET A 155 -1.65 9.96 1.23
N VAL A 156 -1.10 10.07 2.44
CA VAL A 156 -0.32 9.00 3.09
C VAL A 156 -1.21 7.92 3.68
N CYS A 157 -2.38 8.27 4.23
CA CYS A 157 -3.23 7.31 4.92
C CYS A 157 -4.32 6.71 4.04
N VAL A 158 -4.71 7.36 2.92
CA VAL A 158 -5.81 6.86 2.07
C VAL A 158 -5.33 6.55 0.66
N MET A 159 -4.77 7.54 -0.04
CA MET A 159 -4.44 7.39 -1.46
C MET A 159 -3.29 6.41 -1.69
N ALA A 160 -2.20 6.52 -0.91
CA ALA A 160 -1.07 5.60 -1.00
C ALA A 160 -1.47 4.15 -0.69
N PRO A 161 -2.08 3.82 0.47
CA PRO A 161 -2.52 2.46 0.76
C PRO A 161 -3.46 1.87 -0.29
N LEU A 162 -4.42 2.65 -0.81
CA LEU A 162 -5.34 2.19 -1.83
C LEU A 162 -4.61 1.71 -3.09
N VAL A 163 -3.66 2.51 -3.56
CA VAL A 163 -2.94 2.23 -4.82
C VAL A 163 -1.83 1.22 -4.63
N GLU A 164 -1.15 1.25 -3.51
CA GLU A 164 -0.11 0.28 -3.19
C GLU A 164 -0.74 -1.12 -3.03
N GLU A 165 -1.82 -1.28 -2.28
CA GLU A 165 -2.46 -2.59 -2.16
C GLU A 165 -3.04 -3.05 -3.51
N LEU A 166 -3.55 -2.14 -4.35
CA LEU A 166 -3.92 -2.47 -5.72
C LEU A 166 -2.71 -2.93 -6.55
N LEU A 167 -1.59 -2.21 -6.51
CA LEU A 167 -0.40 -2.58 -7.28
C LEU A 167 0.20 -3.90 -6.81
N TYR A 168 0.41 -4.04 -5.50
CA TYR A 168 1.14 -5.16 -4.93
C TYR A 168 0.26 -6.39 -4.73
N ARG A 169 -0.98 -6.25 -4.25
CA ARG A 169 -1.86 -7.39 -3.94
C ARG A 169 -2.85 -7.72 -5.03
N TRP A 170 -3.14 -6.79 -5.93
CA TRP A 170 -3.90 -7.11 -7.13
C TRP A 170 -2.98 -7.43 -8.30
N VAL A 171 -2.23 -6.46 -8.78
CA VAL A 171 -1.50 -6.58 -10.05
C VAL A 171 -0.33 -7.57 -9.94
N LEU A 172 0.47 -7.48 -8.88
CA LEU A 172 1.66 -8.32 -8.74
C LEU A 172 1.36 -9.67 -8.08
N PHE A 173 0.60 -9.70 -7.00
CA PHE A 173 0.33 -10.91 -6.23
C PHE A 173 -0.50 -11.94 -7.01
N THR A 174 -1.56 -11.51 -7.71
CA THR A 174 -2.48 -12.42 -8.44
C THR A 174 -1.78 -13.41 -9.36
N PRO A 175 -0.97 -12.99 -10.35
CA PRO A 175 -0.31 -13.96 -11.24
C PRO A 175 0.71 -14.85 -10.52
N LEU A 176 1.36 -14.36 -9.46
CA LEU A 176 2.30 -15.14 -8.66
C LEU A 176 1.58 -16.21 -7.81
N ALA A 177 0.43 -15.86 -7.25
CA ALA A 177 -0.35 -16.72 -6.39
C ALA A 177 -0.91 -17.95 -7.14
N ARG A 178 -1.12 -17.84 -8.46
CA ARG A 178 -1.46 -18.98 -9.34
C ARG A 178 -0.36 -20.06 -9.38
N ARG A 179 0.89 -19.71 -9.09
CA ARG A 179 2.03 -20.65 -9.04
C ARG A 179 2.31 -21.10 -7.60
N SER A 180 2.35 -20.15 -6.67
CA SER A 180 2.58 -20.43 -5.24
C SER A 180 2.08 -19.26 -4.40
N ALA A 181 1.11 -19.51 -3.53
CA ALA A 181 0.63 -18.49 -2.59
C ALA A 181 1.75 -18.01 -1.65
N ALA A 182 2.59 -18.93 -1.14
CA ALA A 182 3.72 -18.58 -0.28
C ALA A 182 4.77 -17.74 -1.04
N GLY A 183 5.08 -18.11 -2.28
CA GLY A 183 5.98 -17.35 -3.13
C GLY A 183 5.43 -15.95 -3.45
N ALA A 184 4.13 -15.83 -3.71
CA ALA A 184 3.49 -14.53 -3.93
C ALA A 184 3.54 -13.63 -2.68
N ILE A 185 3.28 -14.19 -1.49
CA ILE A 185 3.42 -13.46 -0.22
C ILE A 185 4.85 -12.93 -0.08
N ALA A 186 5.85 -13.81 -0.17
CA ALA A 186 7.25 -13.44 0.03
C ALA A 186 7.72 -12.40 -0.99
N ILE A 187 7.51 -12.65 -2.29
CA ILE A 187 7.97 -11.76 -3.36
C ILE A 187 7.28 -10.40 -3.26
N THR A 188 5.96 -10.35 -3.11
CA THR A 188 5.25 -9.05 -3.08
C THR A 188 5.51 -8.26 -1.80
N ALA A 189 5.85 -8.92 -0.69
CA ALA A 189 6.29 -8.25 0.52
C ALA A 189 7.69 -7.63 0.37
N VAL A 190 8.64 -8.39 -0.18
CA VAL A 190 10.01 -7.91 -0.42
C VAL A 190 10.01 -6.75 -1.42
N VAL A 191 9.28 -6.87 -2.54
CA VAL A 191 9.21 -5.81 -3.54
C VAL A 191 8.51 -4.57 -2.98
N PHE A 192 7.49 -4.73 -2.13
CA PHE A 192 6.84 -3.61 -1.44
C PHE A 192 7.83 -2.85 -0.54
N GLY A 193 8.54 -3.55 0.36
CA GLY A 193 9.53 -2.91 1.23
C GLY A 193 10.69 -2.27 0.46
N ALA A 194 11.21 -2.97 -0.56
CA ALA A 194 12.34 -2.48 -1.35
C ALA A 194 12.00 -1.23 -2.19
N ALA A 195 10.75 -1.09 -2.64
CA ALA A 195 10.32 0.03 -3.46
C ALA A 195 10.41 1.39 -2.74
N HIS A 196 10.51 1.40 -1.41
CA HIS A 196 10.62 2.61 -0.61
C HIS A 196 12.07 3.14 -0.53
N PHE A 197 13.06 2.37 -0.98
CA PHE A 197 14.48 2.77 -0.96
C PHE A 197 15.01 3.21 0.41
N GLN A 198 14.45 2.65 1.48
CA GLN A 198 14.83 2.94 2.87
C GLN A 198 15.31 1.64 3.54
N PRO A 199 16.62 1.35 3.51
CA PRO A 199 17.17 0.10 4.05
C PRO A 199 16.78 -0.14 5.52
N LEU A 200 16.76 0.92 6.32
CA LEU A 200 16.37 0.86 7.74
C LEU A 200 14.90 0.50 7.91
N GLN A 201 14.00 0.96 7.04
CA GLN A 201 12.56 0.69 7.13
C GLN A 201 12.14 -0.61 6.44
N PHE A 202 13.02 -1.18 5.61
CA PHE A 202 12.75 -2.35 4.78
C PHE A 202 12.08 -3.49 5.54
N VAL A 203 12.60 -3.86 6.71
CA VAL A 203 12.10 -5.00 7.49
C VAL A 203 10.65 -4.75 7.93
N GLY A 204 10.36 -3.56 8.44
CA GLY A 204 9.03 -3.16 8.89
C GLY A 204 8.02 -3.12 7.74
N LEU A 205 8.41 -2.52 6.61
CA LEU A 205 7.57 -2.46 5.42
C LEU A 205 7.34 -3.84 4.82
N ALA A 206 8.36 -4.70 4.78
CA ALA A 206 8.22 -6.09 4.34
C ALA A 206 7.28 -6.88 5.26
N LEU A 207 7.35 -6.69 6.58
CA LEU A 207 6.43 -7.34 7.54
C LEU A 207 4.98 -6.91 7.34
N LEU A 208 4.72 -5.61 7.18
CA LEU A 208 3.40 -5.10 6.79
C LEU A 208 2.97 -5.72 5.45
N GLY A 209 3.90 -5.81 4.50
CA GLY A 209 3.65 -6.40 3.20
C GLY A 209 3.26 -7.88 3.26
N VAL A 210 3.91 -8.67 4.13
CA VAL A 210 3.52 -10.06 4.41
C VAL A 210 2.13 -10.10 5.02
N PHE A 211 1.85 -9.28 6.03
CA PHE A 211 0.56 -9.25 6.71
C PHE A 211 -0.59 -8.97 5.73
N ASN A 212 -0.45 -7.92 4.91
CA ASN A 212 -1.45 -7.54 3.91
C ASN A 212 -1.61 -8.61 2.81
N ALA A 213 -0.51 -9.22 2.35
CA ALA A 213 -0.57 -10.31 1.38
C ALA A 213 -1.30 -11.55 1.95
N VAL A 214 -1.09 -11.87 3.23
CA VAL A 214 -1.83 -12.94 3.92
C VAL A 214 -3.32 -12.61 4.04
N LEU A 215 -3.67 -11.36 4.36
CA LEU A 215 -5.08 -10.93 4.37
C LEU A 215 -5.73 -11.13 3.01
N VAL A 216 -5.11 -10.68 1.92
CA VAL A 216 -5.65 -10.87 0.56
C VAL A 216 -5.71 -12.35 0.19
N ALA A 217 -4.69 -13.14 0.50
CA ALA A 217 -4.69 -14.59 0.24
C ALA A 217 -5.83 -15.31 0.97
N ARG A 218 -6.18 -14.88 2.19
CA ARG A 218 -7.22 -15.48 3.03
C ARG A 218 -8.62 -14.96 2.75
N ARG A 219 -8.76 -13.69 2.35
CA ARG A 219 -10.07 -13.03 2.17
C ARG A 219 -10.49 -12.93 0.71
N GLY A 220 -9.55 -12.88 -0.23
CA GLY A 220 -9.83 -12.88 -1.67
C GLY A 220 -10.26 -11.53 -2.24
N TRP A 221 -10.16 -10.46 -1.46
CA TRP A 221 -10.45 -9.08 -1.85
C TRP A 221 -9.55 -8.11 -1.06
N LEU A 222 -9.43 -6.87 -1.52
CA LEU A 222 -8.42 -5.93 -1.05
C LEU A 222 -8.80 -5.18 0.24
N GLY A 223 -10.08 -5.06 0.56
CA GLY A 223 -10.55 -4.18 1.64
C GLY A 223 -9.88 -4.37 3.00
N PRO A 224 -9.67 -5.61 3.50
CA PRO A 224 -8.99 -5.83 4.78
C PRO A 224 -7.53 -5.38 4.75
N ALA A 225 -6.82 -5.62 3.64
CA ALA A 225 -5.44 -5.17 3.48
C ALA A 225 -5.34 -3.65 3.40
N ILE A 226 -6.24 -3.00 2.63
CA ILE A 226 -6.35 -1.53 2.58
C ILE A 226 -6.62 -0.98 3.97
N ALA A 227 -7.60 -1.53 4.70
CA ALA A 227 -7.94 -1.06 6.04
C ALA A 227 -6.79 -1.23 7.05
N SER A 228 -6.08 -2.36 6.99
CA SER A 228 -4.88 -2.58 7.80
C SER A 228 -3.80 -1.54 7.51
N HIS A 229 -3.51 -1.29 6.23
CA HIS A 229 -2.48 -0.36 5.80
C HIS A 229 -2.85 1.10 6.14
N VAL A 230 -4.09 1.51 5.88
CA VAL A 230 -4.63 2.82 6.31
C VAL A 230 -4.43 3.01 7.81
N ALA A 231 -4.81 2.01 8.62
CA ALA A 231 -4.70 2.08 10.07
C ALA A 231 -3.25 2.10 10.57
N PHE A 232 -2.36 1.34 9.92
CA PHE A 232 -0.92 1.36 10.18
C PHE A 232 -0.34 2.76 9.95
N ASN A 233 -0.59 3.36 8.78
CA ASN A 233 -0.09 4.69 8.43
C ASN A 233 -0.69 5.78 9.34
N LEU A 234 -1.99 5.67 9.64
CA LEU A 234 -2.67 6.63 10.51
C LEU A 234 -2.14 6.57 11.94
N ALA A 235 -1.86 5.38 12.47
CA ALA A 235 -1.24 5.23 13.79
C ALA A 235 0.13 5.92 13.85
N THR A 236 0.97 5.73 12.84
CA THR A 236 2.27 6.43 12.71
C THR A 236 2.08 7.95 12.69
N LEU A 237 1.19 8.43 11.82
CA LEU A 237 0.98 9.85 11.60
C LEU A 237 0.39 10.54 12.85
N ILE A 238 -0.51 9.88 13.60
CA ILE A 238 -1.02 10.37 14.88
C ILE A 238 0.12 10.49 15.91
N VAL A 239 0.96 9.46 16.05
CA VAL A 239 2.10 9.50 16.97
C VAL A 239 3.03 10.67 16.63
N LEU A 240 3.31 10.89 15.34
CA LEU A 240 4.19 11.98 14.90
C LEU A 240 3.57 13.37 15.08
N TRP A 241 2.25 13.53 14.98
CA TRP A 241 1.59 14.81 15.24
C TRP A 241 1.51 15.18 16.71
N LEU A 242 1.58 14.19 17.60
CA LEU A 242 1.50 14.36 19.05
C LEU A 242 2.88 14.48 19.73
N ALA A 243 3.96 14.16 19.01
CA ALA A 243 5.35 14.23 19.46
C ALA A 243 5.94 15.63 19.26
#